data_AF-A0A3R9QZP5-F1
#
_entry.id   AF-A0A3R9QZP5-F1
#
_cell.length_a   1.000
_cell.length_b   1.000
_cell.length_c   1.000
_cell.angle_alpha   90.00
_cell.angle_beta   90.00
_cell.angle_gamma   90.00
#
_symmetry.space_group_name_H-M   'P 1'
#
loop_
_entity.id
_entity.type
_entity.pdbx_description
1 polymer ?
#
loop_
_entity_poly.entity_id
_entity_poly.type
_entity_poly.pdbx_seq_one_letter_code
_entity_poly.pdbx_strand_id
1 'polypeptide(L)'
;MILEVNGHIRMAKQYLSEAFKLLENDPYDAAEKVWASVKHATAALTTKFLGRSVPAEGIPWREFVKRAFLKAGLDEEEASDWAAYYIDVRDRLHGGCFYGLNYEEPEHRPLIERATHYVELVRKLVAP
;
A
#
# COMPACT_ATOMS: atom_id res chain seq x y z
N MET A 1 9.35 -17.36 3.95
CA MET A 1 9.80 -15.95 3.87
C MET A 1 9.98 -15.47 2.42
N ILE A 2 10.94 -15.95 1.63
CA ILE A 2 11.13 -15.45 0.22
C ILE A 2 9.91 -15.74 -0.67
N LEU A 3 9.35 -16.96 -0.63
CA LEU A 3 8.16 -17.32 -1.42
C LEU A 3 6.94 -16.48 -1.04
N GLU A 4 6.81 -16.13 0.24
CA GLU A 4 5.72 -15.32 0.78
C GLU A 4 5.83 -13.86 0.33
N VAL A 5 7.03 -13.26 0.44
CA VAL A 5 7.33 -11.91 -0.06
C VAL A 5 7.03 -11.80 -1.56
N ASN A 6 7.48 -12.77 -2.36
CA ASN A 6 7.21 -12.80 -3.80
C ASN A 6 5.72 -13.02 -4.13
N GLY A 7 5.02 -13.82 -3.32
CA GLY A 7 3.57 -14.01 -3.43
C GLY A 7 2.83 -12.69 -3.23
N HIS A 8 3.16 -11.95 -2.18
CA HIS A 8 2.57 -10.64 -1.91
C HIS A 8 2.84 -9.61 -3.02
N ILE A 9 4.06 -9.53 -3.56
CA ILE A 9 4.35 -8.63 -4.69
C ILE A 9 3.54 -8.99 -5.95
N ARG A 10 3.33 -10.28 -6.21
CA ARG A 10 2.50 -10.73 -7.34
C ARG A 10 1.05 -10.29 -7.16
N MET A 11 0.48 -10.53 -5.98
CA MET A 11 -0.88 -10.11 -5.64
C MET A 11 -1.03 -8.59 -5.73
N ALA A 12 -0.06 -7.83 -5.22
CA ALA A 12 -0.08 -6.37 -5.30
C ALA A 12 -0.18 -5.88 -6.75
N LYS A 13 0.63 -6.44 -7.65
CA LYS A 13 0.56 -6.10 -9.08
C LYS A 13 -0.76 -6.49 -9.74
N GLN A 14 -1.33 -7.65 -9.39
CA GLN A 14 -2.61 -8.10 -9.93
C GLN A 14 -3.74 -7.15 -9.52
N TYR A 15 -3.85 -6.85 -8.22
CA TYR A 15 -4.85 -5.91 -7.73
C TYR A 15 -4.68 -4.51 -8.29
N LEU A 16 -3.44 -4.02 -8.43
CA LEU A 16 -3.21 -2.72 -9.05
C LEU A 16 -3.67 -2.70 -10.51
N SER A 17 -3.39 -3.77 -11.26
CA SER A 17 -3.88 -3.89 -12.65
C SER A 17 -5.40 -3.95 -12.73
N GLU A 18 -6.06 -4.61 -11.79
CA GLU A 18 -7.53 -4.63 -11.70
C GLU A 18 -8.08 -3.25 -11.36
N ALA A 19 -7.48 -2.54 -10.40
CA ALA A 19 -7.89 -1.19 -10.00
C ALA A 19 -7.96 -0.25 -11.20
N PHE A 20 -6.92 -0.22 -12.04
CA PHE A 20 -6.88 0.66 -13.21
C PHE A 20 -7.88 0.27 -14.31
N LYS A 21 -8.30 -0.99 -14.39
CA LYS A 21 -9.38 -1.39 -15.30
C LYS A 21 -10.75 -0.89 -14.83
N LEU A 22 -10.91 -0.75 -13.51
CA LEU A 22 -12.17 -0.34 -12.88
C LEU A 22 -12.30 1.18 -12.77
N LEU A 23 -11.19 1.91 -12.69
CA LEU A 23 -11.15 3.34 -12.30
C LEU A 23 -12.20 4.24 -12.96
N GLU A 24 -12.45 4.07 -14.26
CA GLU A 24 -13.42 4.91 -14.99
C GLU A 24 -14.88 4.47 -14.87
N ASN A 25 -15.13 3.20 -14.49
CA ASN A 25 -16.47 2.61 -14.49
C ASN A 25 -17.00 2.32 -13.08
N ASP A 26 -16.10 1.99 -12.15
CA ASP A 26 -16.39 1.64 -10.77
C ASP A 26 -15.23 2.15 -9.89
N PRO A 27 -15.21 3.45 -9.56
CA PRO A 27 -14.15 4.03 -8.74
C PRO A 27 -14.14 3.49 -7.30
N TYR A 28 -15.27 2.95 -6.83
CA TYR A 28 -15.39 2.36 -5.49
C TYR A 28 -14.67 1.01 -5.42
N ASP A 29 -14.93 0.09 -6.36
CA ASP A 29 -14.18 -1.17 -6.41
C ASP A 29 -12.72 -0.90 -6.79
N ALA A 30 -12.44 0.09 -7.65
CA ALA A 30 -11.06 0.52 -7.93
C ALA A 30 -10.31 0.93 -6.65
N ALA A 31 -10.94 1.70 -5.77
CA ALA A 31 -10.37 2.09 -4.48
C ALA A 31 -10.07 0.88 -3.58
N GLU A 32 -10.96 -0.11 -3.54
CA GLU A 32 -10.72 -1.35 -2.79
C GLU A 32 -9.56 -2.17 -3.37
N LYS A 33 -9.46 -2.27 -4.70
CA LYS A 33 -8.32 -2.94 -5.35
C LYS A 33 -7.00 -2.21 -5.09
N VAL A 34 -6.99 -0.88 -5.05
CA VAL A 34 -5.79 -0.12 -4.66
C VAL A 34 -5.40 -0.43 -3.21
N TRP A 35 -6.35 -0.45 -2.29
CA TRP A 35 -6.07 -0.80 -0.90
C TRP A 35 -5.51 -2.23 -0.79
N ALA A 36 -6.13 -3.21 -1.42
CA ALA A 36 -5.65 -4.58 -1.44
C ALA A 36 -4.21 -4.67 -1.99
N SER A 37 -3.92 -3.92 -3.05
CA SER A 37 -2.59 -3.82 -3.64
C SER A 37 -1.55 -3.26 -2.66
N VAL A 38 -1.81 -2.07 -2.10
CA VAL A 38 -0.93 -1.39 -1.16
C VAL A 38 -0.73 -2.21 0.11
N LYS A 39 -1.78 -2.88 0.60
CA LYS A 39 -1.71 -3.79 1.76
C LYS A 39 -0.80 -4.98 1.49
N HIS A 40 -0.89 -5.62 0.32
CA HIS A 40 -0.01 -6.72 -0.05
C HIS A 40 1.44 -6.26 -0.23
N ALA A 41 1.70 -5.13 -0.91
CA ALA A 41 3.04 -4.57 -0.99
C ALA A 41 3.62 -4.32 0.42
N THR A 42 2.83 -3.69 1.30
CA THR A 42 3.24 -3.41 2.68
C THR A 42 3.52 -4.68 3.49
N ALA A 43 2.74 -5.75 3.30
CA ALA A 43 3.01 -7.05 3.89
C ALA A 43 4.35 -7.63 3.40
N ALA A 44 4.67 -7.52 2.09
CA ALA A 44 5.97 -7.95 1.56
C ALA A 44 7.14 -7.19 2.22
N LEU A 45 7.03 -5.85 2.31
CA LEU A 45 8.04 -4.99 2.94
C LEU A 45 8.26 -5.36 4.41
N THR A 46 7.18 -5.38 5.19
CA THR A 46 7.24 -5.61 6.63
C THR A 46 7.66 -7.04 6.96
N THR A 47 7.20 -8.05 6.22
CA THR A 47 7.69 -9.42 6.38
C THR A 47 9.19 -9.51 6.10
N LYS A 48 9.71 -8.85 5.05
CA LYS A 48 11.16 -8.90 4.74
C LYS A 48 12.01 -8.22 5.82
N PHE A 49 11.65 -7.00 6.23
CA PHE A 49 12.53 -6.17 7.06
C PHE A 49 12.23 -6.22 8.56
N LEU A 50 11.02 -6.63 8.95
CA LEU A 50 10.55 -6.71 10.34
C LEU A 50 10.15 -8.12 10.78
N GLY A 51 10.15 -9.10 9.86
CA GLY A 51 9.85 -10.51 10.15
C GLY A 51 8.38 -10.79 10.48
N ARG A 52 7.48 -9.83 10.22
CA ARG A 52 6.02 -9.97 10.42
C ARG A 52 5.28 -9.00 9.50
N SER A 53 4.06 -9.35 9.11
CA SER A 53 3.23 -8.55 8.19
C SER A 53 2.31 -7.54 8.88
N VAL A 54 2.15 -7.64 10.21
CA VAL A 54 1.27 -6.79 11.01
C VAL A 54 2.02 -6.25 12.24
N PRO A 55 1.68 -5.04 12.73
CA PRO A 55 2.28 -4.50 13.94
C PRO A 55 1.97 -5.36 15.17
N ALA A 56 2.85 -5.30 16.17
CA ALA A 56 2.52 -5.81 17.49
C ALA A 56 1.43 -4.95 18.14
N GLU A 57 0.75 -5.49 19.14
CA GLU A 57 -0.22 -4.73 19.93
C GLU A 57 0.40 -3.44 20.48
N GLY A 58 -0.36 -2.34 20.43
CA GLY A 58 0.09 -1.02 20.85
C GLY A 58 1.00 -0.27 19.87
N ILE A 59 1.46 -0.90 18.78
CA ILE A 59 2.25 -0.21 17.75
C ILE A 59 1.33 0.36 16.66
N PRO A 60 1.33 1.69 16.42
CA PRO A 60 0.58 2.28 15.33
C PRO A 60 1.08 1.79 13.96
N TRP A 61 0.14 1.55 13.03
CA TRP A 61 0.45 1.16 11.65
C TRP A 61 1.43 2.11 10.96
N ARG A 62 1.25 3.44 11.11
CA ARG A 62 2.12 4.45 10.50
C ARG A 62 3.57 4.26 10.95
N GLU A 63 3.78 4.07 12.25
CA GLU A 63 5.12 3.84 12.81
C GLU A 63 5.71 2.52 12.33
N PHE A 64 4.90 1.46 12.31
CA PHE A 64 5.33 0.14 11.87
C PHE A 64 5.79 0.12 10.40
N VAL A 65 5.01 0.75 9.51
CA VAL A 65 5.34 0.87 8.08
C VAL A 65 6.59 1.74 7.88
N LYS A 66 6.68 2.89 8.57
CA LYS A 66 7.87 3.75 8.52
C LYS A 66 9.14 3.00 8.92
N ARG A 67 9.10 2.26 10.03
CA ARG A 67 10.24 1.44 10.50
C ARG A 67 10.68 0.41 9.45
N ALA A 68 9.75 -0.15 8.68
CA ALA A 68 10.07 -1.08 7.61
C ALA A 68 10.81 -0.40 6.45
N PHE A 69 10.37 0.80 6.04
CA PHE A 69 11.05 1.59 5.00
C PHE A 69 12.45 2.04 5.44
N LEU A 70 12.61 2.51 6.69
CA LEU A 70 13.92 2.87 7.24
C LEU A 70 14.90 1.69 7.20
N LYS A 71 14.43 0.50 7.61
CA LYS A 71 15.26 -0.72 7.52
C LYS A 71 15.54 -1.16 6.09
N ALA A 72 14.72 -0.75 5.14
CA ALA A 72 14.93 -0.97 3.72
C ALA A 72 15.94 0.02 3.10
N GLY A 73 16.42 1.01 3.87
CA GLY A 73 17.46 1.94 3.47
C GLY A 73 16.96 3.31 2.97
N LEU A 74 15.67 3.60 3.11
CA LEU A 74 15.14 4.96 2.86
C LEU A 74 15.55 5.90 3.99
N ASP A 75 15.62 7.20 3.68
CA ASP A 75 15.79 8.22 4.70
C ASP A 75 14.49 8.49 5.49
N GLU A 76 14.61 9.32 6.53
CA GLU A 76 13.53 9.63 7.46
C GLU A 76 12.35 10.36 6.80
N GLU A 77 12.63 11.24 5.83
CA GLU A 77 11.61 12.02 5.13
C GLU A 77 10.82 11.12 4.19
N GLU A 78 11.51 10.36 3.33
CA GLU A 78 10.90 9.42 2.40
C GLU A 78 10.11 8.34 3.14
N ALA A 79 10.68 7.75 4.18
CA ALA A 79 10.01 6.71 4.96
C ALA A 79 8.74 7.24 5.66
N SER A 80 8.76 8.50 6.12
CA SER A 80 7.60 9.14 6.75
C SER A 80 6.50 9.43 5.73
N ASP A 81 6.86 9.93 4.56
CA ASP A 81 5.92 10.22 3.47
C ASP A 81 5.23 8.94 2.97
N TRP A 82 5.98 7.86 2.72
CA TRP A 82 5.37 6.59 2.30
C TRP A 82 4.52 5.92 3.38
N ALA A 83 4.91 6.06 4.65
CA ALA A 83 4.07 5.61 5.76
C ALA A 83 2.79 6.43 5.91
N ALA A 84 2.84 7.75 5.65
CA ALA A 84 1.66 8.59 5.62
C ALA A 84 0.73 8.19 4.46
N TYR A 85 1.29 7.99 3.27
CA TYR A 85 0.54 7.53 2.10
C TYR A 85 -0.18 6.20 2.36
N TYR A 86 0.47 5.23 3.02
CA TYR A 86 -0.20 3.97 3.41
C TYR A 86 -1.47 4.22 4.25
N ILE A 87 -1.41 5.16 5.20
CA ILE A 87 -2.55 5.53 6.03
C ILE A 87 -3.61 6.25 5.22
N ASP A 88 -3.24 7.15 4.32
CA ASP A 88 -4.18 7.86 3.45
C ASP A 88 -4.95 6.89 2.55
N VAL A 89 -4.28 5.89 1.97
CA VAL A 89 -4.96 4.84 1.18
C VAL A 89 -5.93 4.05 2.04
N ARG A 90 -5.53 3.64 3.24
CA ARG A 90 -6.41 2.88 4.15
C ARG A 90 -7.64 3.70 4.55
N ASP A 91 -7.44 4.95 4.92
CA ASP A 91 -8.50 5.74 5.54
C ASP A 91 -9.38 6.40 4.47
N ARG A 92 -8.80 6.94 3.38
CA ARG A 92 -9.54 7.64 2.32
C ARG A 92 -10.03 6.73 1.20
N LEU A 93 -9.24 5.74 0.76
CA LEU A 93 -9.69 4.82 -0.30
C LEU A 93 -10.56 3.69 0.26
N HIS A 94 -10.05 2.92 1.22
CA HIS A 94 -10.81 1.80 1.79
C HIS A 94 -11.94 2.26 2.71
N GLY A 95 -11.66 3.19 3.63
CA GLY A 95 -12.67 3.74 4.54
C GLY A 95 -13.65 4.69 3.85
N GLY A 96 -13.14 5.82 3.36
CA GLY A 96 -13.95 6.91 2.81
C GLY A 96 -14.64 6.58 1.49
N CYS A 97 -13.89 6.12 0.49
CA CYS A 97 -14.42 5.83 -0.84
C CYS A 97 -15.20 4.51 -0.84
N PHE A 98 -14.57 3.37 -0.59
CA PHE A 98 -15.21 2.06 -0.74
C PHE A 98 -16.35 1.84 0.28
N TYR A 99 -16.09 1.93 1.58
CA TYR A 99 -17.14 1.73 2.59
C TYR A 99 -18.08 2.94 2.73
N GLY A 100 -17.54 4.15 2.63
CA GLY A 100 -18.31 5.39 2.78
C GLY A 100 -19.13 5.77 1.55
N LEU A 101 -18.88 5.14 0.39
CA LEU A 101 -19.52 5.45 -0.90
C LEU A 101 -19.34 6.93 -1.31
N ASN A 102 -18.20 7.52 -0.96
CA ASN A 102 -17.87 8.90 -1.29
C ASN A 102 -16.64 8.95 -2.19
N TYR A 103 -16.87 9.03 -3.51
CA TYR A 103 -15.81 9.25 -4.48
C TYR A 103 -15.81 10.69 -4.98
N GLU A 104 -14.68 11.36 -4.76
CA GLU A 104 -14.40 12.70 -5.27
C GLU A 104 -13.09 12.64 -6.06
N GLU A 105 -13.19 12.74 -7.38
CA GLU A 105 -12.06 12.51 -8.29
C GLU A 105 -10.81 13.34 -7.97
N PRO A 106 -10.89 14.67 -7.69
CA PRO A 106 -9.71 15.47 -7.33
C PRO A 106 -9.01 15.01 -6.05
N GLU A 107 -9.73 14.32 -5.17
CA GLU A 107 -9.23 13.86 -3.88
C GLU A 107 -8.69 12.43 -3.93
N HIS A 108 -9.36 11.55 -4.67
CA HIS A 108 -9.13 10.11 -4.62
C HIS A 108 -8.28 9.61 -5.79
N ARG A 109 -8.47 10.14 -7.01
CA ARG A 109 -7.68 9.71 -8.18
C ARG A 109 -6.17 9.88 -7.97
N PRO A 110 -5.66 10.97 -7.37
CA PRO A 110 -4.22 11.11 -7.11
C PRO A 110 -3.67 10.02 -6.18
N LEU A 111 -4.46 9.56 -5.20
CA LEU A 111 -4.05 8.47 -4.31
C LEU A 111 -3.99 7.12 -5.03
N ILE A 112 -4.96 6.88 -5.93
CA ILE A 112 -5.02 5.68 -6.77
C ILE A 112 -3.80 5.62 -7.70
N GLU A 113 -3.51 6.71 -8.40
CA GLU A 113 -2.40 6.76 -9.35
C GLU A 113 -1.04 6.60 -8.65
N ARG A 114 -0.86 7.26 -7.49
CA ARG A 114 0.35 7.16 -6.67
C ARG A 114 0.63 5.74 -6.16
N ALA A 115 -0.36 4.83 -6.16
CA ALA A 115 -0.16 3.45 -5.75
C ALA A 115 0.86 2.71 -6.62
N THR A 116 0.97 3.09 -7.89
CA THR A 116 1.99 2.55 -8.80
C THR A 116 3.40 2.80 -8.28
N HIS A 117 3.67 4.00 -7.77
CA HIS A 117 4.98 4.36 -7.22
C HIS A 117 5.26 3.58 -5.93
N TYR A 118 4.26 3.47 -5.05
CA TYR A 118 4.40 2.71 -3.80
C TYR A 118 4.72 1.23 -4.06
N VAL A 119 3.95 0.57 -4.93
CA VAL A 119 4.13 -0.85 -5.26
C VAL A 119 5.48 -1.10 -5.93
N GLU A 120 5.88 -0.22 -6.86
CA GLU A 120 7.15 -0.36 -7.58
C GLU A 120 8.37 -0.10 -6.67
N LEU A 121 8.28 0.91 -5.80
CA LEU A 121 9.30 1.15 -4.77
C LEU A 121 9.48 -0.08 -3.89
N VAL A 122 8.38 -0.58 -3.30
CA VAL A 122 8.43 -1.75 -2.42
C VAL A 122 8.99 -2.96 -3.17
N ARG A 123 8.56 -3.19 -4.42
CA ARG A 123 9.11 -4.26 -5.25
C ARG A 123 10.63 -4.19 -5.38
N LYS A 124 11.19 -3.00 -5.61
CA LYS A 124 12.64 -2.79 -5.72
C LYS A 124 13.33 -3.08 -4.39
N LEU A 125 12.79 -2.58 -3.28
CA LEU A 125 13.35 -2.80 -1.93
C LEU A 125 13.33 -4.28 -1.51
N VAL A 126 12.29 -5.02 -1.91
CA VAL A 126 12.16 -6.43 -1.52
C VAL A 126 12.81 -7.42 -2.48
N ALA A 127 13.31 -6.97 -3.64
CA ALA A 127 14.06 -7.81 -4.58
C ALA A 127 15.27 -8.48 -3.91
N PRO A 128 15.69 -9.67 -4.38
CA PRO A 128 16.89 -10.37 -3.90
C PRO A 128 18.15 -9.51 -4.02
#